data_AF-A0A820SUB4-F1
#
_entry.id   AF-A0A820SUB4-F1
#
_cell.length_a   1.000
_cell.length_b   1.000
_cell.length_c   1.000
_cell.angle_alpha   90.00
_cell.angle_beta   90.00
_cell.angle_gamma   90.00
#
_symmetry.space_group_name_H-M   'P 1'
#
loop_
_entity.id
_entity.type
_entity.pdbx_description
1 polymer ?
#
loop_
_entity_poly.entity_id
_entity_poly.type
_entity_poly.pdbx_seq_one_letter_code
_entity_poly.pdbx_strand_id
1 'polypeptide(L)'
;MQQREEQMNELYEEIEINMKLLGMTAIEDKLQDGVPECIEKLTQAGINIWMLTGDKIETAENVGFSCRLLKNNMIIKRIDEETQAEVTFALTRFRNELIEKIEQLYN
;
A
#
# COMPACT_ATOMS: atom_id res chain seq x y z
N MET A 1 -29.14 15.95 -1.24
CA MET A 1 -28.12 15.65 -0.22
C MET A 1 -26.73 15.94 -0.75
N GLN A 2 -26.34 15.44 -1.92
CA GLN A 2 -25.06 15.76 -2.60
C GLN A 2 -24.73 17.27 -2.69
N GLN A 3 -25.67 18.11 -3.16
CA GLN A 3 -25.44 19.56 -3.22
C GLN A 3 -25.08 20.21 -1.88
N ARG A 4 -25.59 19.68 -0.77
CA ARG A 4 -25.26 20.20 0.56
C ARG A 4 -23.87 19.76 1.00
N GLU A 5 -23.48 18.53 0.68
CA GLU A 5 -22.12 18.03 0.96
C GLU A 5 -21.07 18.79 0.17
N GLU A 6 -21.31 19.02 -1.12
CA GLU A 6 -20.42 19.81 -1.98
C GLU A 6 -20.24 21.24 -1.43
N GLN A 7 -21.33 21.94 -1.15
CA GLN A 7 -21.28 23.29 -0.56
C GLN A 7 -20.58 23.33 0.81
N MET A 8 -20.65 22.24 1.58
CA MET A 8 -19.93 22.15 2.85
C MET A 8 -18.44 21.89 2.68
N ASN A 9 -18.06 21.07 1.72
CA ASN A 9 -16.66 20.87 1.40
C ASN A 9 -16.01 22.17 0.89
N GLU A 10 -16.71 22.91 0.03
CA GLU A 10 -16.24 24.23 -0.44
C GLU A 10 -15.99 25.19 0.73
N LEU A 11 -16.93 25.28 1.69
CA LEU A 11 -16.77 26.12 2.86
C LEU A 11 -15.62 25.66 3.77
N TYR A 12 -15.41 24.35 3.93
CA TYR A 12 -14.29 23.83 4.71
C TYR A 12 -12.95 24.18 4.07
N GLU A 13 -12.83 24.02 2.75
CA GLU A 13 -11.62 24.39 2.00
C GLU A 13 -11.30 25.89 2.12
N GLU A 14 -12.31 26.77 2.10
CA GLU A 14 -12.12 28.21 2.31
C GLU A 14 -11.58 28.55 3.71
N ILE A 15 -11.99 27.81 4.73
CA ILE A 15 -11.60 28.04 6.13
C ILE A 15 -10.23 27.41 6.43
N GLU A 16 -9.88 26.28 5.81
CA GLU A 16 -8.67 25.50 6.06
C GLU A 16 -7.40 26.03 5.36
N ILE A 17 -7.38 27.32 4.98
CA ILE A 17 -6.21 27.98 4.39
C ILE A 17 -5.28 28.61 5.45
N ASN A 18 -4.00 28.76 5.11
CA ASN A 18 -2.99 29.44 5.94
C ASN A 18 -2.83 28.91 7.38
N MET A 19 -3.12 27.63 7.60
CA MET A 19 -2.92 26.98 8.90
C MET A 19 -1.43 26.83 9.25
N LYS A 20 -1.12 26.87 10.54
CA LYS A 20 0.23 26.58 11.07
C LYS A 20 0.26 25.18 11.67
N LEU A 21 1.10 24.30 11.14
CA LEU A 21 1.33 22.98 11.72
C LEU A 21 1.95 23.12 13.12
N LEU A 22 1.24 22.62 14.13
CA LEU A 22 1.70 22.64 15.53
C LEU A 22 2.39 21.33 15.94
N GLY A 23 2.02 20.22 15.30
CA GLY A 23 2.56 18.89 15.60
C GLY A 23 1.81 17.79 14.84
N MET A 24 2.21 16.55 15.07
CA MET A 24 1.57 15.36 14.52
C MET A 24 1.39 14.30 15.61
N THR A 25 0.41 13.43 15.44
CA THR A 25 0.22 12.23 16.24
C THR A 25 0.41 11.01 15.36
N ALA A 26 0.97 9.94 15.92
CA ALA A 26 1.04 8.64 15.26
C ALA A 26 0.38 7.60 16.18
N ILE A 27 -0.44 6.74 15.59
CA ILE A 27 -1.04 5.60 16.28
C ILE A 27 -0.52 4.35 15.57
N GLU A 28 0.02 3.42 16.36
CA GLU A 28 0.44 2.13 15.86
C GLU A 28 -0.74 1.15 15.91
N ASP A 29 -1.02 0.51 14.79
CA ASP A 29 -1.97 -0.59 14.75
C ASP A 29 -1.32 -1.86 15.32
N LYS A 30 -1.85 -2.36 16.43
CA LYS A 30 -1.23 -3.45 17.17
C LYS A 30 -1.47 -4.78 16.47
N LEU A 31 -0.38 -5.41 16.08
CA LEU A 31 -0.38 -6.78 15.60
C LEU A 31 -0.56 -7.77 16.76
N GLN A 32 -0.99 -8.99 16.43
CA GLN A 32 -0.96 -10.10 17.37
C GLN A 32 0.50 -10.48 17.69
N ASP A 33 0.72 -10.98 18.89
CA ASP A 33 2.04 -11.40 19.37
C ASP A 33 2.64 -12.46 18.45
N GLY A 34 3.90 -12.26 18.03
CA GLY A 34 4.65 -13.22 17.22
C GLY A 34 4.37 -13.17 15.71
N VAL A 35 3.43 -12.34 15.23
CA VAL A 35 3.11 -12.23 13.80
C VAL A 35 4.33 -11.82 12.97
N PRO A 36 5.09 -10.76 13.32
CA PRO A 36 6.26 -10.35 12.53
C PRO A 36 7.31 -11.46 12.42
N GLU A 37 7.60 -12.16 13.52
CA GLU A 37 8.59 -13.23 13.58
C GLU A 37 8.14 -14.45 12.77
N CYS A 38 6.85 -14.76 12.78
CA CYS A 38 6.27 -15.86 12.01
C CYS A 38 6.39 -15.61 10.51
N ILE A 39 5.93 -14.44 10.04
CA ILE A 39 6.00 -14.05 8.62
C ILE A 39 7.44 -14.06 8.13
N GLU A 40 8.37 -13.54 8.93
CA GLU A 40 9.78 -13.52 8.56
C GLU A 40 10.37 -14.94 8.43
N LYS A 41 10.07 -15.85 9.37
CA LYS A 41 10.53 -17.25 9.30
C LYS A 41 9.95 -17.99 8.10
N LEU A 42 8.66 -17.81 7.82
CA LEU A 42 8.01 -18.41 6.65
C LEU A 42 8.64 -17.90 5.35
N THR A 43 8.89 -16.59 5.26
CA THR A 43 9.57 -15.98 4.10
C THR A 43 10.99 -16.53 3.92
N GLN A 44 11.77 -16.66 5.01
CA GLN A 44 13.13 -17.24 4.98
C GLN A 44 13.13 -18.72 4.59
N ALA A 45 12.05 -19.45 4.89
CA ALA A 45 11.84 -20.83 4.44
C ALA A 45 11.44 -20.96 2.96
N GLY A 46 11.33 -19.85 2.22
CA GLY A 46 10.95 -19.83 0.81
C GLY A 46 9.44 -19.92 0.58
N ILE A 47 8.61 -19.65 1.60
CA ILE A 47 7.16 -19.63 1.47
C ILE A 47 6.71 -18.25 1.02
N ASN A 48 5.99 -18.21 -0.11
CA ASN A 48 5.36 -16.98 -0.61
C ASN A 48 4.08 -16.69 0.17
N ILE A 49 4.00 -15.51 0.78
CA ILE A 49 2.87 -15.09 1.62
C ILE A 49 2.10 -13.98 0.91
N TRP A 50 0.79 -14.15 0.78
CA TRP A 50 -0.12 -13.15 0.21
C TRP A 50 -1.07 -12.66 1.30
N MET A 51 -1.27 -11.35 1.38
CA MET A 51 -2.25 -10.72 2.26
C MET A 51 -3.45 -10.29 1.42
N LEU A 52 -4.63 -10.85 1.74
CA LEU A 52 -5.90 -10.48 1.14
C LEU A 52 -6.70 -9.71 2.21
N THR A 53 -6.99 -8.44 1.95
CA THR A 53 -7.74 -7.59 2.89
C THR A 53 -8.76 -6.75 2.14
N GLY A 54 -9.86 -6.43 2.82
CA GLY A 54 -10.87 -5.48 2.36
C GLY A 54 -10.70 -4.08 2.97
N ASP A 55 -9.57 -3.84 3.65
CA ASP A 55 -9.22 -2.55 4.21
C ASP A 55 -8.66 -1.59 3.14
N LYS A 56 -8.51 -0.31 3.48
CA LYS A 56 -7.88 0.70 2.62
C LYS A 56 -6.43 0.32 2.30
N ILE A 57 -5.97 0.75 1.13
CA ILE A 57 -4.62 0.46 0.64
C ILE A 57 -3.57 0.99 1.62
N GLU A 58 -3.75 2.21 2.13
CA GLU A 58 -2.80 2.84 3.06
C GLU A 58 -2.68 2.04 4.37
N THR A 59 -3.80 1.48 4.87
CA THR A 59 -3.79 0.63 6.06
C THR A 59 -3.11 -0.71 5.78
N ALA A 60 -3.42 -1.32 4.64
CA ALA A 60 -2.81 -2.59 4.22
C ALA A 60 -1.28 -2.47 4.07
N GLU A 61 -0.80 -1.36 3.49
CA GLU A 61 0.63 -1.08 3.39
C GLU A 61 1.28 -0.93 4.77
N ASN A 62 0.67 -0.13 5.66
CA ASN A 62 1.16 0.05 7.02
C ASN A 62 1.25 -1.29 7.77
N VAL A 63 0.20 -2.13 7.70
CA VAL A 63 0.19 -3.46 8.29
C VAL A 63 1.25 -4.36 7.64
N GLY A 64 1.42 -4.28 6.33
CA GLY A 64 2.45 -5.02 5.58
C GLY A 64 3.87 -4.70 6.05
N PHE A 65 4.18 -3.43 6.33
CA PHE A 65 5.45 -3.02 6.92
C PHE A 65 5.58 -3.47 8.38
N SER A 66 4.56 -3.23 9.20
CA SER A 66 4.56 -3.62 10.62
C SER A 66 4.79 -5.12 10.81
N CYS A 67 4.21 -5.95 9.94
CA CYS A 67 4.31 -7.41 10.02
C CYS A 67 5.53 -7.99 9.27
N ARG A 68 6.43 -7.13 8.76
CA ARG A 68 7.64 -7.50 7.99
C ARG A 68 7.39 -8.28 6.70
N LEU A 69 6.15 -8.25 6.20
CA LEU A 69 5.83 -8.75 4.87
C LEU A 69 6.45 -7.84 3.81
N LEU A 70 6.37 -6.52 4.02
CA LEU A 70 7.04 -5.49 3.25
C LEU A 70 8.29 -5.02 3.98
N LYS A 71 9.37 -4.75 3.24
CA LYS A 71 10.63 -4.23 3.78
C LYS A 71 11.00 -2.95 3.06
N ASN A 72 11.70 -2.04 3.75
CA ASN A 72 12.08 -0.73 3.20
C ASN A 72 12.95 -0.79 1.94
N ASN A 73 13.61 -1.93 1.66
CA ASN A 73 14.41 -2.16 0.47
C ASN A 73 13.64 -2.83 -0.68
N MET A 74 12.35 -3.11 -0.51
CA MET A 74 11.51 -3.66 -1.56
C MET A 74 11.00 -2.55 -2.48
N ILE A 75 10.91 -2.86 -3.78
CA ILE A 75 10.21 -2.00 -4.74
C ILE A 75 8.73 -2.35 -4.65
N ILE A 76 7.91 -1.43 -4.14
CA ILE A 76 6.46 -1.59 -4.10
C ILE A 76 5.87 -1.15 -5.44
N LYS A 77 5.01 -2.00 -6.00
CA LYS A 77 4.28 -1.71 -7.23
C LYS A 77 2.78 -1.73 -6.96
N ARG A 78 2.20 -0.53 -6.93
CA ARG A 78 0.76 -0.32 -6.80
C ARG A 78 0.09 -0.45 -8.17
N ILE A 79 -1.00 -1.21 -8.20
CA ILE A 79 -1.90 -1.34 -9.35
C ILE A 79 -3.28 -0.92 -8.85
N ASP A 80 -3.75 0.21 -9.36
CA ASP A 80 -4.98 0.87 -8.90
C ASP A 80 -5.75 1.28 -10.16
N GLU A 81 -6.35 0.27 -10.78
CA GLU A 81 -7.01 0.39 -12.09
C GLU A 81 -8.49 0.02 -11.93
N GLU A 82 -9.38 0.74 -12.61
CA GLU A 82 -10.83 0.62 -12.38
C GLU A 82 -11.46 -0.52 -13.19
N THR A 83 -10.92 -0.81 -14.38
CA THR A 83 -11.46 -1.85 -15.27
C THR A 83 -10.58 -3.09 -15.31
N GLN A 84 -11.21 -4.24 -15.56
CA GLN A 84 -10.49 -5.51 -15.74
C GLN A 84 -9.44 -5.44 -16.86
N ALA A 85 -9.72 -4.68 -17.93
CA ALA A 85 -8.80 -4.51 -19.05
C ALA A 85 -7.54 -3.75 -18.64
N GLU A 86 -7.70 -2.66 -17.90
CA GLU A 86 -6.58 -1.84 -17.40
C GLU A 86 -5.74 -2.62 -16.37
N VAL A 87 -6.39 -3.31 -15.41
CA VAL A 87 -5.71 -4.18 -14.45
C VAL A 87 -4.86 -5.23 -15.18
N THR A 88 -5.45 -5.89 -16.19
CA THR A 88 -4.75 -6.94 -16.96
C THR A 88 -3.56 -6.38 -17.71
N PHE A 89 -3.72 -5.20 -18.32
CA PHE A 89 -2.64 -4.52 -19.03
C PHE A 89 -1.50 -4.12 -18.08
N ALA A 90 -1.83 -3.50 -16.94
CA ALA A 90 -0.87 -3.10 -15.92
C ALA A 90 -0.07 -4.29 -15.38
N LEU A 91 -0.75 -5.39 -15.04
CA LEU A 91 -0.11 -6.64 -14.60
C LEU A 91 0.80 -7.24 -15.67
N THR A 92 0.35 -7.27 -16.92
CA THR A 92 1.11 -7.82 -18.04
C THR A 92 2.37 -7.01 -18.30
N ARG A 93 2.26 -5.68 -18.31
CA ARG A 93 3.40 -4.77 -18.45
C ARG A 93 4.41 -5.01 -17.33
N PHE A 94 3.94 -5.03 -16.08
CA PHE A 94 4.82 -5.22 -14.92
C PHE A 94 5.53 -6.58 -14.96
N ARG A 95 4.82 -7.66 -15.32
CA ARG A 95 5.43 -8.99 -15.50
C ARG A 95 6.57 -8.94 -16.51
N ASN A 96 6.37 -8.28 -17.65
CA ASN A 96 7.40 -8.20 -18.69
C ASN A 96 8.62 -7.37 -18.22
N GLU A 97 8.40 -6.25 -17.53
CA GLU A 97 9.50 -5.47 -16.91
C GLU A 97 10.33 -6.30 -15.92
N LEU A 98 9.69 -7.17 -15.14
CA LEU A 98 10.40 -8.06 -14.22
C LEU A 98 11.23 -9.11 -14.95
N ILE A 99 10.69 -9.70 -16.02
CA ILE A 99 11.40 -10.69 -16.83
C ILE A 99 12.67 -10.06 -17.43
N GLU A 100 12.56 -8.88 -18.04
CA GLU A 100 13.71 -8.17 -18.62
C GLU A 100 14.80 -7.88 -17.58
N LYS A 101 14.40 -7.44 -16.37
CA LYS A 101 15.36 -7.19 -15.27
C LYS A 101 16.06 -8.46 -14.81
N ILE A 102 15.32 -9.57 -14.73
CA ILE A 102 15.89 -10.86 -14.37
C ILE A 102 16.91 -11.28 -15.44
N GLU A 103 16.56 -11.19 -16.71
CA GLU A 103 17.47 -11.55 -17.81
C GLU A 103 18.75 -10.70 -17.82
N GLN A 104 18.66 -9.41 -17.46
CA GLN A 104 19.84 -8.54 -17.31
C GLN A 104 20.76 -8.92 -16.14
N LEU A 105 20.25 -9.58 -15.10
CA LEU A 105 21.04 -10.01 -13.95
C LEU A 105 21.79 -11.33 -14.19
N TYR A 106 21.36 -12.12 -15.19
CA TYR A 106 21.95 -13.41 -15.53
C TYR A 106 22.82 -13.38 -16.81
N ASN A 107 22.99 -12.22 -17.44
CA ASN A 107 23.91 -11.95 -18.55
C ASN A 107 25.02 -10.99 -18.13
#